data_AF-A0A939XAT9-F1
#
_entry.id   AF-A0A939XAT9-F1
#
_cell.length_a   1.000
_cell.length_b   1.000
_cell.length_c   1.000
_cell.angle_alpha   90.00
_cell.angle_beta   90.00
_cell.angle_gamma   90.00
#
_symmetry.space_group_name_H-M   'P 1'
#
loop_
_entity.id
_entity.type
_entity.pdbx_description
1 polymer ?
#
loop_
_entity_poly.entity_id
_entity_poly.type
_entity_poly.pdbx_seq_one_letter_code
_entity_poly.pdbx_strand_id
1 'polypeptide(L)'
;MNTAEIKKQILSLWFDKDFADGKSIANSLARTLPDKDLLDLVEEYCFAKGQQMFWIDTKDGALKYIYFVDIAMKRGLAHRLALRQRKPIERLIEELSSNGCKRKVALREQLKNRYILASDTDKRKTLLFMLNQPTKAERIWAYSRVKKMWDEEYRESVARVFEKYGDYDVVPLIMNHFPVDYIYQHKEKLAELSDWSWVYKRIGKDYPQEVKLENLSHISQLRVIAFLKLHDRSTNVEDMLYRNIAAEVAALLTWEEVFRVEDFIDFRNYRSPFGKHDDVHYHRDSPWVNHPGYYFPRYFSFQEFEDLYFFPYTKALSLMDFTGVRLALWVMGQVGMTDAILRFSEIDKELSEVFEFEYEAELNVPQMIFDWLLKVYDAINVKRLGWKPLSERYRRLLTYYQVSCMFRQREITGTKQVNPPDDSGDVPNFSSKINEQEADIMVDFEHDDPKKVSEQIRSAFSERFAGQSENDFDV
;
A
#
# COMPACT_ATOMS: atom_id res chain seq x y z
N MET A 1 -35.44 21.66 -13.86
CA MET A 1 -34.03 21.42 -14.25
C MET A 1 -33.39 22.75 -14.59
N ASN A 2 -32.22 23.03 -13.99
CA ASN A 2 -31.38 24.19 -14.31
C ASN A 2 -30.84 24.05 -15.75
N THR A 3 -30.68 25.15 -16.48
CA THR A 3 -30.08 25.20 -17.83
C THR A 3 -28.76 24.42 -17.94
N ALA A 4 -27.91 24.42 -16.91
CA ALA A 4 -26.67 23.63 -16.85
C ALA A 4 -26.93 22.12 -16.81
N GLU A 5 -28.02 21.70 -16.18
CA GLU A 5 -28.42 20.30 -16.03
C GLU A 5 -29.07 19.76 -17.32
N ILE A 6 -29.81 20.62 -18.01
CA ILE A 6 -30.33 20.35 -19.36
C ILE A 6 -29.15 20.25 -20.34
N LYS A 7 -28.16 21.15 -20.24
CA LYS A 7 -26.93 21.11 -21.04
C LYS A 7 -26.14 19.81 -20.78
N LYS A 8 -25.97 19.37 -19.52
CA LYS A 8 -25.30 18.09 -19.17
C LYS A 8 -26.04 16.87 -19.71
N GLN A 9 -27.37 16.82 -19.61
CA GLN A 9 -28.17 15.71 -20.15
C GLN A 9 -28.18 15.67 -21.68
N ILE A 10 -28.22 16.82 -22.35
CA ILE A 10 -28.10 16.88 -23.82
C ILE A 10 -26.72 16.37 -24.26
N LEU A 11 -25.65 16.75 -23.55
CA LEU A 11 -24.30 16.27 -23.85
C LEU A 11 -24.17 14.76 -23.59
N SER A 12 -24.70 14.23 -22.49
CA SER A 12 -24.65 12.78 -22.23
C SER A 12 -25.43 11.98 -23.28
N LEU A 13 -26.63 12.42 -23.65
CA LEU A 13 -27.45 11.78 -24.69
C LEU A 13 -26.83 11.87 -26.09
N TRP A 14 -26.01 12.89 -26.36
CA TRP A 14 -25.37 13.11 -27.65
C TRP A 14 -24.04 12.36 -27.81
N PHE A 15 -23.26 12.18 -26.74
CA PHE A 15 -21.99 11.47 -26.80
C PHE A 15 -22.14 9.94 -26.82
N ASP A 16 -23.27 9.41 -26.35
CA ASP A 16 -23.52 7.96 -26.34
C ASP A 16 -24.01 7.38 -27.68
N LYS A 17 -24.43 8.22 -28.66
CA LYS A 17 -25.09 7.72 -29.88
C LYS A 17 -24.30 7.70 -31.19
N ASP A 18 -23.22 8.46 -31.37
CA ASP A 18 -22.48 8.46 -32.65
C ASP A 18 -20.98 8.77 -32.50
N PHE A 19 -20.17 7.76 -32.17
CA PHE A 19 -18.71 7.87 -32.11
C PHE A 19 -18.00 7.54 -33.45
N ALA A 20 -18.73 7.07 -34.46
CA ALA A 20 -18.14 6.65 -35.73
C ALA A 20 -17.66 7.83 -36.62
N ASP A 21 -18.30 9.01 -36.51
CA ASP A 21 -18.06 10.16 -37.39
C ASP A 21 -17.74 11.47 -36.63
N GLY A 22 -16.84 11.40 -35.65
CA GLY A 22 -16.41 12.49 -34.74
C GLY A 22 -15.86 13.80 -35.38
N LYS A 23 -16.05 14.02 -36.69
CA LYS A 23 -15.77 15.29 -37.41
C LYS A 23 -16.94 16.27 -37.37
N SER A 24 -18.18 15.79 -37.26
CA SER A 24 -19.38 16.60 -37.52
C SER A 24 -19.83 17.41 -36.30
N ILE A 25 -19.83 16.79 -35.12
CA ILE A 25 -20.60 17.30 -33.98
C ILE A 25 -19.85 18.41 -33.23
N ALA A 26 -18.57 18.20 -32.85
CA ALA A 26 -17.76 19.22 -32.19
C ALA A 26 -17.54 20.48 -33.07
N ASN A 27 -17.40 20.28 -34.38
CA ASN A 27 -17.27 21.39 -35.34
C ASN A 27 -18.59 22.10 -35.62
N SER A 28 -19.73 21.40 -35.60
CA SER A 28 -21.05 22.03 -35.66
C SER A 28 -21.34 22.82 -34.39
N LEU A 29 -21.02 22.28 -33.20
CA LEU A 29 -21.18 22.97 -31.91
C LEU A 29 -20.33 24.24 -31.83
N ALA A 30 -19.03 24.16 -32.16
CA ALA A 30 -18.14 25.32 -32.19
C ALA A 30 -18.54 26.38 -33.24
N ARG A 31 -19.30 25.99 -34.28
CA ARG A 31 -19.84 26.90 -35.31
C ARG A 31 -21.19 27.53 -34.94
N THR A 32 -22.02 26.83 -34.16
CA THR A 32 -23.39 27.29 -33.87
C THR A 32 -23.51 28.03 -32.55
N LEU A 33 -22.62 27.79 -31.58
CA LEU A 33 -22.74 28.37 -30.24
C LEU A 33 -21.35 28.82 -29.74
N PRO A 34 -20.99 30.10 -29.87
CA PRO A 34 -19.71 30.65 -29.41
C PRO A 34 -19.70 30.91 -27.89
N ASP A 35 -20.41 30.08 -27.12
CA ASP A 35 -20.65 30.29 -25.70
C ASP A 35 -19.52 29.67 -24.85
N LYS A 36 -18.88 30.51 -24.03
CA LYS A 36 -17.70 30.16 -23.23
C LYS A 36 -18.02 29.02 -22.24
N ASP A 37 -19.22 29.05 -21.66
CA ASP A 37 -19.67 28.06 -20.67
C ASP A 37 -19.78 26.64 -21.26
N LEU A 38 -19.98 26.54 -22.57
CA LEU A 38 -20.09 25.27 -23.28
C LEU A 38 -18.70 24.68 -23.59
N LEU A 39 -17.70 25.54 -23.83
CA LEU A 39 -16.31 25.14 -24.01
C LEU A 39 -15.74 24.60 -22.70
N ASP A 40 -16.01 25.27 -21.58
CA ASP A 40 -15.60 24.82 -20.24
C ASP A 40 -16.20 23.44 -19.91
N LEU A 41 -17.45 23.20 -20.31
CA LEU A 41 -18.12 21.90 -20.13
C LEU A 41 -17.51 20.77 -20.99
N VAL A 42 -17.08 21.08 -22.22
CA VAL A 42 -16.40 20.09 -23.07
C VAL A 42 -15.02 19.76 -22.51
N GLU A 43 -14.27 20.75 -22.02
CA GLU A 43 -12.99 20.52 -21.35
C GLU A 43 -13.15 19.66 -20.09
N GLU A 44 -14.13 19.97 -19.23
CA GLU A 44 -14.45 19.20 -18.01
C GLU A 44 -14.80 17.73 -18.35
N TYR A 45 -15.63 17.51 -19.36
CA TYR A 45 -16.01 16.16 -19.82
C TYR A 45 -14.81 15.36 -20.36
N CYS A 46 -13.96 15.99 -21.18
CA CYS A 46 -12.80 15.32 -21.76
C CYS A 46 -11.73 15.00 -20.71
N PHE A 47 -11.55 15.90 -19.74
CA PHE A 47 -10.69 15.69 -18.58
C PHE A 47 -11.18 14.49 -17.76
N ALA A 48 -12.48 14.40 -17.45
CA ALA A 48 -13.08 13.28 -16.74
C ALA A 48 -12.94 11.93 -17.46
N LYS A 49 -12.75 11.94 -18.79
CA LYS A 49 -12.53 10.74 -19.62
C LYS A 49 -11.05 10.46 -19.91
N GLY A 50 -10.12 11.21 -19.32
CA GLY A 50 -8.69 11.06 -19.55
C GLY A 50 -8.25 11.39 -20.99
N GLN A 51 -9.08 12.10 -21.74
CA GLN A 51 -8.80 12.48 -23.12
C GLN A 51 -8.10 13.83 -23.18
N GLN A 52 -7.00 13.89 -23.93
CA GLN A 52 -6.31 15.16 -24.18
C GLN A 52 -6.95 15.90 -25.37
N MET A 53 -7.10 17.21 -25.22
CA MET A 53 -7.60 18.11 -26.26
C MET A 53 -6.52 19.13 -26.62
N PHE A 54 -6.57 19.62 -27.87
CA PHE A 54 -5.84 20.82 -28.24
C PHE A 54 -6.68 21.74 -29.11
N TRP A 55 -6.41 23.02 -28.90
CA TRP A 55 -7.00 24.13 -29.62
C TRP A 55 -6.15 24.47 -30.85
N ILE A 56 -6.81 24.67 -31.98
CA ILE A 56 -6.17 25.24 -33.18
C ILE A 56 -6.84 26.56 -33.48
N ASP A 57 -6.08 27.65 -33.34
CA ASP A 57 -6.50 28.96 -33.84
C ASP A 57 -6.36 28.99 -35.37
N THR A 58 -7.43 29.36 -36.07
CA THR A 58 -7.33 29.73 -37.48
C THR A 58 -6.59 31.07 -37.64
N LYS A 59 -6.02 31.30 -38.83
CA LYS A 59 -5.28 32.53 -39.17
C LYS A 59 -6.06 33.82 -38.91
N ASP A 60 -7.39 33.72 -38.86
CA ASP A 60 -8.30 34.87 -38.76
C ASP A 60 -8.83 35.05 -37.33
N GLY A 61 -8.35 34.26 -36.36
CA GLY A 61 -8.76 34.32 -34.94
C GLY A 61 -10.21 33.90 -34.66
N ALA A 62 -11.01 33.64 -35.70
CA ALA A 62 -12.45 33.47 -35.61
C ALA A 62 -12.91 32.03 -35.29
N LEU A 63 -12.06 31.01 -35.44
CA LEU A 63 -12.44 29.61 -35.27
C LEU A 63 -11.39 28.83 -34.48
N LYS A 64 -11.82 28.32 -33.32
CA LYS A 64 -11.11 27.35 -32.50
C LYS A 64 -11.61 25.96 -32.82
N TYR A 65 -10.76 25.13 -33.44
CA TYR A 65 -11.09 23.72 -33.65
C TYR A 65 -10.63 22.90 -32.44
N ILE A 66 -11.53 22.08 -31.91
CA ILE A 66 -11.23 21.04 -30.92
C ILE A 66 -10.91 19.75 -31.67
N TYR A 67 -9.71 19.22 -31.47
CA TYR A 67 -9.38 17.85 -31.90
C TYR A 67 -9.01 17.01 -30.69
N PHE A 68 -9.62 15.83 -30.61
CA PHE A 68 -9.14 14.74 -29.76
C PHE A 68 -7.80 14.23 -30.31
N VAL A 69 -6.81 14.04 -29.44
CA VAL A 69 -5.45 13.57 -29.83
C VAL A 69 -5.52 12.32 -30.68
N ASP A 70 -6.34 11.36 -30.26
CA ASP A 70 -6.43 10.05 -30.91
C ASP A 70 -7.01 10.14 -32.33
N ILE A 71 -7.96 11.05 -32.55
CA ILE A 71 -8.55 11.30 -33.87
C ILE A 71 -7.56 12.06 -34.75
N ALA A 72 -6.83 13.02 -34.18
CA ALA A 72 -5.78 13.76 -34.89
C ALA A 72 -4.62 12.84 -35.30
N MET A 73 -4.22 11.91 -34.44
CA MET A 73 -3.22 10.87 -34.73
C MET A 73 -3.73 9.91 -35.81
N LYS A 74 -4.93 9.33 -35.65
CA LYS A 74 -5.51 8.38 -36.61
C LYS A 74 -5.66 8.94 -38.03
N ARG A 75 -5.91 10.24 -38.17
CA ARG A 75 -6.11 10.90 -39.47
C ARG A 75 -4.85 11.53 -40.06
N GLY A 76 -3.69 11.35 -39.44
CA GLY A 76 -2.44 12.00 -39.87
C GLY A 76 -2.48 13.54 -39.79
N LEU A 77 -3.48 14.10 -39.09
CA LEU A 77 -3.62 15.54 -38.87
C LEU A 77 -2.62 16.02 -37.83
N ALA A 78 -2.27 15.19 -36.85
CA ALA A 78 -1.20 15.45 -35.89
C ALA A 78 0.12 15.80 -36.61
N HIS A 79 0.49 15.00 -37.62
CA HIS A 79 1.67 15.27 -38.45
C HIS A 79 1.53 16.60 -39.21
N ARG A 80 0.38 16.89 -39.82
CA ARG A 80 0.14 18.18 -40.50
C ARG A 80 0.14 19.38 -39.55
N LEU A 81 -0.29 19.20 -38.30
CA LEU A 81 -0.30 20.25 -37.27
C LEU A 81 1.08 20.48 -36.71
N ALA A 82 1.86 19.42 -36.47
CA ALA A 82 3.28 19.51 -36.15
C ALA A 82 4.05 20.22 -37.29
N LEU A 83 3.78 19.87 -38.55
CA LEU A 83 4.37 20.52 -39.73
C LEU A 83 3.93 21.97 -39.94
N ARG A 84 2.75 22.37 -39.46
CA ARG A 84 2.27 23.77 -39.49
C ARG A 84 2.97 24.67 -38.46
N GLN A 85 3.72 24.10 -37.54
CA GLN A 85 4.47 24.89 -36.59
C GLN A 85 5.70 25.50 -37.27
N ARG A 86 5.81 26.83 -37.21
CA ARG A 86 6.75 27.62 -38.03
C ARG A 86 8.25 27.34 -37.81
N LYS A 87 8.62 26.60 -36.75
CA LYS A 87 10.03 26.32 -36.41
C LYS A 87 10.24 24.82 -36.22
N PRO A 88 11.18 24.18 -36.92
CA PRO A 88 11.61 22.80 -36.66
C PRO A 88 12.08 22.60 -35.21
N ILE A 89 11.99 21.38 -34.69
CA ILE A 89 12.41 21.05 -33.32
C ILE A 89 13.92 21.27 -33.14
N GLU A 90 14.71 21.00 -34.17
CA GLU A 90 16.15 21.26 -34.20
C GLU A 90 16.46 22.74 -33.95
N ARG A 91 15.73 23.64 -34.61
CA ARG A 91 15.92 25.09 -34.40
C ARG A 91 15.53 25.53 -33.00
N LEU A 92 14.50 24.92 -32.40
CA LEU A 92 14.14 25.20 -31.00
C LEU A 92 15.24 24.76 -30.04
N ILE A 93 15.84 23.59 -30.30
CA ILE A 93 16.97 23.05 -29.52
C ILE A 93 18.21 23.94 -29.67
N GLU A 94 18.54 24.36 -30.89
CA GLU A 94 19.64 25.30 -31.18
C GLU A 94 19.45 26.62 -30.44
N GLU A 95 18.25 27.22 -30.52
CA GLU A 95 17.91 28.45 -29.81
C GLU A 95 18.03 28.28 -28.29
N LEU A 96 17.57 27.16 -27.74
CA LEU A 96 17.68 26.85 -26.30
C LEU A 96 19.13 26.67 -25.85
N SER A 97 19.98 26.13 -26.72
CA SER A 97 21.40 25.88 -26.45
C SER A 97 22.24 27.16 -26.53
N SER A 98 21.72 28.24 -27.13
CA SER A 98 22.42 29.52 -27.22
C SER A 98 22.54 30.23 -25.85
N ASN A 99 23.73 30.77 -25.57
CA ASN A 99 24.04 31.43 -24.30
C ASN A 99 23.22 32.71 -24.06
N GLY A 100 22.73 33.36 -25.13
CA GLY A 100 21.97 34.62 -25.07
C GLY A 100 20.44 34.49 -25.07
N CYS A 101 19.89 33.27 -25.04
CA CYS A 101 18.45 33.09 -25.16
C CYS A 101 17.69 33.59 -23.93
N LYS A 102 16.98 34.72 -24.06
CA LYS A 102 16.11 35.29 -23.02
C LYS A 102 14.79 34.52 -22.83
N ARG A 103 14.43 33.63 -23.76
CA ARG A 103 13.14 32.93 -23.83
C ARG A 103 13.22 31.44 -23.47
N LYS A 104 14.24 31.02 -22.71
CA LYS A 104 14.49 29.60 -22.40
C LYS A 104 13.27 28.87 -21.83
N VAL A 105 12.56 29.49 -20.87
CA VAL A 105 11.36 28.87 -20.26
C VAL A 105 10.27 28.63 -21.30
N ALA A 106 9.91 29.65 -22.08
CA ALA A 106 8.87 29.56 -23.10
C ALA A 106 9.21 28.54 -24.21
N LEU A 107 10.48 28.48 -24.62
CA LEU A 107 10.94 27.53 -25.63
C LEU A 107 10.94 26.09 -25.11
N ARG A 108 11.29 25.85 -23.84
CA ARG A 108 11.20 24.52 -23.22
C ARG A 108 9.76 24.04 -23.17
N GLU A 109 8.86 24.92 -22.73
CA GLU A 109 7.43 24.59 -22.68
C GLU A 109 6.87 24.31 -24.07
N GLN A 110 7.28 25.09 -25.06
CA GLN A 110 6.97 24.82 -26.45
C GLN A 110 7.51 23.45 -26.91
N LEU A 111 8.74 23.07 -26.55
CA LEU A 111 9.30 21.76 -26.89
C LEU A 111 8.48 20.62 -26.26
N LYS A 112 8.12 20.75 -24.97
CA LYS A 112 7.30 19.76 -24.24
C LYS A 112 5.92 19.59 -24.85
N ASN A 113 5.25 20.68 -25.21
CA ASN A 113 3.92 20.64 -25.82
C ASN A 113 3.95 20.03 -27.22
N ARG A 114 5.03 20.27 -27.97
CA ARG A 114 5.21 19.72 -29.31
C ARG A 114 5.54 18.24 -29.32
N TYR A 115 6.22 17.75 -28.28
CA TYR A 115 6.58 16.33 -28.15
C TYR A 115 5.42 15.37 -28.39
N ILE A 116 4.21 15.72 -27.93
CA ILE A 116 3.02 14.86 -28.02
C ILE A 116 2.69 14.51 -29.48
N LEU A 117 2.87 15.48 -30.39
CA LEU A 117 2.51 15.36 -31.81
C LEU A 117 3.72 15.21 -32.74
N ALA A 118 4.92 15.19 -32.16
CA ALA A 118 6.17 15.10 -32.90
C ALA A 118 6.31 13.73 -33.58
N SER A 119 7.07 13.69 -34.67
CA SER A 119 7.53 12.42 -35.25
C SER A 119 8.40 11.65 -34.25
N ASP A 120 8.58 10.35 -34.40
CA ASP A 120 9.41 9.58 -33.46
C ASP A 120 10.86 10.05 -33.46
N THR A 121 11.39 10.44 -34.62
CA THR A 121 12.70 11.08 -34.77
C THR A 121 12.80 12.37 -33.94
N ASP A 122 11.77 13.22 -34.00
CA ASP A 122 11.73 14.48 -33.28
C ASP A 122 11.50 14.32 -31.77
N LYS A 123 10.66 13.34 -31.39
CA LYS A 123 10.49 12.91 -30.01
C LYS A 123 11.82 12.47 -29.43
N ARG A 124 12.59 11.67 -30.19
CA ARG A 124 13.91 11.22 -29.77
C ARG A 124 14.89 12.37 -29.56
N LYS A 125 15.00 13.29 -30.51
CA LYS A 125 15.83 14.51 -30.37
C LYS A 125 15.43 15.33 -29.15
N THR A 126 14.12 15.49 -28.94
CA THR A 126 13.56 16.21 -27.80
C THR A 126 13.97 15.56 -26.47
N LEU A 127 13.85 14.23 -26.35
CA LEU A 127 14.22 13.52 -25.12
C LEU A 127 15.71 13.57 -24.85
N LEU A 128 16.55 13.33 -25.87
CA LEU A 128 18.01 13.45 -25.72
C LEU A 128 18.42 14.86 -25.28
N PHE A 129 17.80 15.90 -25.86
CA PHE A 129 18.04 17.27 -25.43
C PHE A 129 17.62 17.51 -23.97
N MET A 130 16.43 17.05 -23.58
CA MET A 130 15.87 17.27 -22.24
C MET A 130 16.62 16.49 -21.16
N LEU A 131 17.08 15.28 -21.43
CA LEU A 131 17.93 14.49 -20.52
C LEU A 131 19.24 15.22 -20.18
N ASN A 132 19.85 15.86 -21.17
CA ASN A 132 21.13 16.56 -21.00
C ASN A 132 20.98 17.96 -20.39
N GLN A 133 19.78 18.38 -19.97
CA GLN A 133 19.58 19.66 -19.31
C GLN A 133 20.11 19.65 -17.87
N PRO A 134 20.70 20.77 -17.41
CA PRO A 134 21.21 20.88 -16.04
C PRO A 134 20.10 20.91 -14.99
N THR A 135 18.89 21.28 -15.36
CA THR A 135 17.76 21.44 -14.44
C THR A 135 17.01 20.12 -14.24
N LYS A 136 16.77 19.74 -12.98
CA LYS A 136 16.15 18.46 -12.58
C LYS A 136 14.73 18.28 -13.16
N ALA A 137 13.93 19.33 -13.23
CA ALA A 137 12.54 19.26 -13.71
C ALA A 137 12.43 18.78 -15.18
N GLU A 138 13.34 19.23 -16.05
CA GLU A 138 13.42 18.82 -17.45
C GLU A 138 13.84 17.36 -17.57
N ARG A 139 14.78 16.91 -16.72
CA ARG A 139 15.21 15.51 -16.69
C ARG A 139 14.12 14.58 -16.18
N ILE A 140 13.43 14.92 -15.09
CA ILE A 140 12.26 14.17 -14.58
C ILE A 140 11.19 14.03 -15.68
N TRP A 141 10.90 15.14 -16.35
CA TRP A 141 9.98 15.13 -17.48
C TRP A 141 10.45 14.13 -18.55
N ALA A 142 11.73 14.16 -18.93
CA ALA A 142 12.28 13.23 -19.91
C ALA A 142 12.23 11.76 -19.43
N TYR A 143 12.62 11.45 -18.18
CA TYR A 143 12.62 10.09 -17.65
C TYR A 143 11.26 9.41 -17.79
N SER A 144 10.19 10.11 -17.42
CA SER A 144 8.82 9.58 -17.51
C SER A 144 8.38 9.22 -18.94
N ARG A 145 8.96 9.85 -19.96
CA ARG A 145 8.72 9.54 -21.38
C ARG A 145 9.66 8.46 -21.89
N VAL A 146 10.94 8.53 -21.56
CA VAL A 146 11.95 7.51 -21.90
C VAL A 146 11.52 6.14 -21.36
N LYS A 147 10.92 6.09 -20.16
CA LYS A 147 10.36 4.86 -19.58
C LYS A 147 9.30 4.20 -20.48
N LYS A 148 8.53 4.98 -21.24
CA LYS A 148 7.47 4.48 -22.13
C LYS A 148 7.97 4.17 -23.54
N MET A 149 9.08 4.78 -23.94
CA MET A 149 9.64 4.69 -25.28
C MET A 149 11.14 4.42 -25.17
N TRP A 150 11.54 3.33 -24.53
CA TRP A 150 12.95 3.02 -24.40
C TRP A 150 13.57 2.73 -25.77
N ASP A 151 14.76 3.27 -26.00
CA ASP A 151 15.59 3.08 -27.18
C ASP A 151 17.05 3.03 -26.72
N GLU A 152 17.85 2.22 -27.41
CA GLU A 152 19.25 1.97 -27.08
C GLU A 152 20.11 3.25 -27.16
N GLU A 153 19.72 4.19 -28.04
CA GLU A 153 20.37 5.49 -28.18
C GLU A 153 20.30 6.35 -26.88
N TYR A 154 19.34 6.08 -25.98
CA TYR A 154 19.25 6.82 -24.71
C TYR A 154 20.26 6.35 -23.66
N ARG A 155 20.82 5.14 -23.79
CA ARG A 155 21.65 4.51 -22.75
C ARG A 155 22.78 5.42 -22.30
N GLU A 156 23.57 5.95 -23.22
CA GLU A 156 24.72 6.82 -22.88
C GLU A 156 24.27 8.11 -22.18
N SER A 157 23.18 8.74 -22.64
CA SER A 157 22.67 9.97 -22.00
C SER A 157 22.12 9.69 -20.60
N VAL A 158 21.41 8.57 -20.42
CA VAL A 158 20.90 8.14 -19.11
C VAL A 158 22.05 7.82 -18.15
N ALA A 159 23.10 7.15 -18.61
CA ALA A 159 24.31 6.84 -17.83
C ALA A 159 24.97 8.12 -17.33
N ARG A 160 25.31 9.03 -18.26
CA ARG A 160 25.94 10.33 -17.95
C ARG A 160 25.12 11.13 -16.95
N VAL A 161 23.80 11.14 -17.11
CA VAL A 161 22.90 11.87 -16.23
C VAL A 161 22.88 11.28 -14.82
N PHE A 162 22.83 9.95 -14.70
CA PHE A 162 22.90 9.26 -13.41
C PHE A 162 24.24 9.47 -12.70
N GLU A 163 25.34 9.33 -13.43
CA GLU A 163 26.68 9.53 -12.91
C GLU A 163 26.88 10.97 -12.41
N LYS A 164 26.45 11.95 -13.21
CA LYS A 164 26.63 13.37 -12.93
C LYS A 164 25.67 13.92 -11.87
N TYR A 165 24.40 13.54 -11.91
CA TYR A 165 23.35 14.16 -11.09
C TYR A 165 22.79 13.25 -10.00
N GLY A 166 22.87 11.93 -10.14
CA GLY A 166 22.34 10.99 -9.14
C GLY A 166 20.84 11.11 -8.89
N ASP A 167 20.04 11.45 -9.90
CA ASP A 167 18.59 11.62 -9.73
C ASP A 167 17.92 10.26 -9.44
N TYR A 168 17.12 10.18 -8.38
CA TYR A 168 16.32 8.98 -8.06
C TYR A 168 15.45 8.48 -9.23
N ASP A 169 14.78 9.39 -9.93
CA ASP A 169 13.83 9.07 -11.00
C ASP A 169 14.46 8.36 -12.21
N VAL A 170 15.79 8.38 -12.33
CA VAL A 170 16.52 7.67 -13.39
C VAL A 170 16.74 6.19 -13.07
N VAL A 171 16.70 5.81 -11.79
CA VAL A 171 17.02 4.45 -11.33
C VAL A 171 16.15 3.39 -12.01
N PRO A 172 14.82 3.56 -12.18
CA PRO A 172 14.01 2.60 -12.91
C PRO A 172 14.43 2.38 -14.36
N LEU A 173 15.01 3.38 -15.03
CA LEU A 173 15.52 3.22 -16.39
C LEU A 173 16.77 2.34 -16.39
N ILE A 174 17.67 2.58 -15.44
CA ILE A 174 18.91 1.81 -15.29
C ILE A 174 18.58 0.35 -14.96
N MET A 175 17.79 0.12 -13.92
CA MET A 175 17.48 -1.22 -13.44
C MET A 175 16.77 -2.11 -14.47
N ASN A 176 16.01 -1.50 -15.39
CA ASN A 176 15.27 -2.23 -16.41
C ASN A 176 16.05 -2.45 -17.72
N HIS A 177 16.95 -1.53 -18.10
CA HIS A 177 17.50 -1.48 -19.45
C HIS A 177 19.03 -1.57 -19.55
N PHE A 178 19.75 -1.43 -18.44
CA PHE A 178 21.21 -1.49 -18.46
C PHE A 178 21.73 -2.92 -18.28
N PRO A 179 22.94 -3.20 -18.79
CA PRO A 179 23.60 -4.47 -18.55
C PRO A 179 23.90 -4.66 -17.06
N VAL A 180 23.94 -5.91 -16.61
CA VAL A 180 24.13 -6.26 -15.21
C VAL A 180 25.47 -5.74 -14.68
N ASP A 181 26.54 -5.79 -15.49
CA ASP A 181 27.87 -5.27 -15.13
C ASP A 181 27.84 -3.78 -14.74
N TYR A 182 27.05 -2.96 -15.45
CA TYR A 182 26.91 -1.55 -15.11
C TYR A 182 26.17 -1.37 -13.78
N ILE A 183 25.11 -2.14 -13.56
CA ILE A 183 24.36 -2.12 -12.28
C ILE A 183 25.29 -2.55 -11.14
N TYR A 184 26.12 -3.56 -11.37
CA TYR A 184 27.09 -4.06 -10.40
C TYR A 184 28.15 -3.01 -10.04
N GLN A 185 28.71 -2.31 -11.02
CA GLN A 185 29.70 -1.25 -10.81
C GLN A 185 29.15 -0.04 -10.03
N HIS A 186 27.84 0.17 -10.06
CA HIS A 186 27.17 1.30 -9.40
C HIS A 186 26.19 0.87 -8.29
N LYS A 187 26.31 -0.37 -7.79
CA LYS A 187 25.33 -1.01 -6.91
C LYS A 187 25.07 -0.21 -5.62
N GLU A 188 26.11 0.36 -5.01
CA GLU A 188 25.99 1.12 -3.76
C GLU A 188 25.14 2.39 -3.96
N LYS A 189 25.43 3.17 -5.02
CA LYS A 189 24.68 4.40 -5.35
C LYS A 189 23.24 4.08 -5.77
N LEU A 190 23.02 2.97 -6.47
CA LEU A 190 21.67 2.52 -6.85
C LEU A 190 20.87 2.05 -5.63
N ALA A 191 21.52 1.40 -4.67
CA ALA A 191 20.90 0.96 -3.42
C ALA A 191 20.53 2.16 -2.53
N GLU A 192 21.41 3.15 -2.41
CA GLU A 192 21.15 4.40 -1.68
C GLU A 192 19.90 5.12 -2.22
N LEU A 193 19.74 5.14 -3.54
CA LEU A 193 18.62 5.82 -4.17
C LEU A 193 17.33 5.00 -4.13
N SER A 194 17.37 3.67 -4.23
CA SER A 194 16.16 2.85 -4.39
C SER A 194 15.90 1.88 -3.25
N ASP A 195 16.63 0.77 -3.22
CA ASP A 195 16.70 -0.20 -2.12
C ASP A 195 17.62 -1.36 -2.56
N TRP A 196 18.33 -1.98 -1.61
CA TRP A 196 19.18 -3.13 -1.90
C TRP A 196 18.42 -4.32 -2.51
N SER A 197 17.13 -4.50 -2.21
CA SER A 197 16.36 -5.64 -2.74
C SER A 197 16.22 -5.59 -4.26
N TRP A 198 16.12 -4.40 -4.84
CA TRP A 198 16.00 -4.26 -6.28
C TRP A 198 17.33 -4.53 -6.97
N VAL A 199 18.41 -3.99 -6.39
CA VAL A 199 19.78 -4.22 -6.83
C VAL A 199 20.09 -5.71 -6.82
N TYR A 200 19.87 -6.40 -5.69
CA TYR A 200 20.14 -7.83 -5.57
C TYR A 200 19.30 -8.69 -6.51
N LYS A 201 18.01 -8.38 -6.72
CA LYS A 201 17.22 -9.11 -7.74
C LYS A 201 17.84 -9.00 -9.13
N ARG A 202 18.51 -7.88 -9.41
CA ARG A 202 19.04 -7.60 -10.74
C ARG A 202 20.44 -8.14 -10.97
N ILE A 203 21.32 -8.09 -9.98
CA ILE A 203 22.70 -8.60 -10.06
C ILE A 203 22.85 -10.03 -9.55
N GLY A 204 21.95 -10.50 -8.69
CA GLY A 204 22.18 -11.70 -7.87
C GLY A 204 22.19 -13.02 -8.65
N LYS A 205 21.74 -13.03 -9.91
CA LYS A 205 21.91 -14.20 -10.79
C LYS A 205 23.35 -14.34 -11.28
N ASP A 206 23.95 -13.22 -11.65
CA ASP A 206 25.31 -13.16 -12.21
C ASP A 206 26.38 -13.05 -11.10
N TYR A 207 26.01 -12.45 -9.95
CA TYR A 207 26.88 -12.24 -8.79
C TYR A 207 26.21 -12.72 -7.47
N PRO A 208 25.94 -14.03 -7.32
CA PRO A 208 25.23 -14.55 -6.14
C PRO A 208 25.96 -14.30 -4.82
N GLN A 209 27.30 -14.28 -4.81
CA GLN A 209 28.12 -14.03 -3.62
C GLN A 209 27.98 -12.61 -3.05
N GLU A 210 27.41 -11.68 -3.82
CA GLU A 210 27.23 -10.29 -3.43
C GLU A 210 25.88 -10.04 -2.74
N VAL A 211 24.98 -11.03 -2.77
CA VAL A 211 23.66 -10.94 -2.16
C VAL A 211 23.79 -11.13 -0.65
N LYS A 212 23.90 -10.00 0.05
CA LYS A 212 23.94 -9.92 1.51
C LYS A 212 22.55 -9.65 2.06
N LEU A 213 21.87 -10.72 2.48
CA LEU A 213 20.48 -10.65 2.95
C LEU A 213 20.34 -9.80 4.22
N GLU A 214 21.40 -9.72 5.03
CA GLU A 214 21.48 -8.90 6.23
C GLU A 214 21.25 -7.39 5.99
N ASN A 215 21.47 -6.91 4.77
CA ASN A 215 21.22 -5.52 4.39
C ASN A 215 19.76 -5.22 4.05
N LEU A 216 18.87 -6.23 4.12
CA LEU A 216 17.48 -6.14 3.73
C LEU A 216 16.56 -6.36 4.93
N SER A 217 15.39 -5.72 4.91
CA SER A 217 14.28 -6.09 5.79
C SER A 217 13.83 -7.53 5.51
N HIS A 218 13.18 -8.20 6.49
CA HIS A 218 12.75 -9.59 6.32
C HIS A 218 11.83 -9.81 5.09
N ILE A 219 10.90 -8.91 4.77
CA ILE A 219 10.08 -9.01 3.55
C ILE A 219 10.94 -8.92 2.29
N SER A 220 11.90 -8.00 2.27
CA SER A 220 12.81 -7.84 1.15
C SER A 220 13.71 -9.07 0.97
N GLN A 221 14.22 -9.65 2.06
CA GLN A 221 14.96 -10.92 2.05
C GLN A 221 14.13 -12.04 1.42
N LEU A 222 12.89 -12.25 1.90
CA LEU A 222 11.97 -13.25 1.36
C LEU A 222 11.76 -13.09 -0.16
N ARG A 223 11.50 -11.85 -0.61
CA ARG A 223 11.30 -11.54 -2.04
C ARG A 223 12.56 -11.78 -2.87
N VAL A 224 13.75 -11.49 -2.33
CA VAL A 224 15.02 -11.72 -3.02
C VAL A 224 15.30 -13.23 -3.12
N ILE A 225 15.13 -13.98 -2.03
CA ILE A 225 15.29 -15.44 -1.99
C ILE A 225 14.39 -16.13 -3.02
N ALA A 226 13.10 -15.79 -3.06
CA ALA A 226 12.17 -16.36 -4.03
C ALA A 226 12.54 -15.99 -5.47
N PHE A 227 12.87 -14.72 -5.72
CA PHE A 227 13.16 -14.24 -7.08
C PHE A 227 14.44 -14.89 -7.66
N LEU A 228 15.47 -15.02 -6.83
CA LEU A 228 16.75 -15.61 -7.22
C LEU A 228 16.80 -17.14 -7.06
N LYS A 229 15.75 -17.74 -6.47
CA LYS A 229 15.68 -19.18 -6.14
C LYS A 229 16.87 -19.67 -5.33
N LEU A 230 17.19 -18.97 -4.24
CA LEU A 230 18.32 -19.31 -3.36
C LEU A 230 17.99 -20.52 -2.46
N HIS A 231 18.02 -21.72 -3.03
CA HIS A 231 17.69 -22.97 -2.34
C HIS A 231 18.58 -23.27 -1.13
N ASP A 232 19.84 -22.86 -1.17
CA ASP A 232 20.82 -22.98 -0.08
C ASP A 232 20.49 -22.11 1.13
N ARG A 233 19.61 -21.12 0.95
CA ARG A 233 19.13 -20.21 2.01
C ARG A 233 17.73 -20.55 2.51
N SER A 234 17.22 -21.73 2.15
CA SER A 234 15.88 -22.21 2.50
C SER A 234 15.63 -22.27 4.01
N THR A 235 16.61 -22.70 4.82
CA THR A 235 16.50 -22.72 6.28
C THR A 235 16.18 -21.35 6.88
N ASN A 236 16.72 -20.27 6.30
CA ASN A 236 16.45 -18.91 6.76
C ASN A 236 14.99 -18.52 6.54
N VAL A 237 14.33 -19.03 5.48
CA VAL A 237 12.92 -18.71 5.18
C VAL A 237 11.98 -19.27 6.26
N GLU A 238 12.23 -20.50 6.71
CA GLU A 238 11.46 -21.14 7.77
C GLU A 238 11.67 -20.45 9.12
N ASP A 239 12.91 -20.12 9.45
CA ASP A 239 13.21 -19.36 10.67
C ASP A 239 12.55 -17.97 10.64
N MET A 240 12.57 -17.28 9.50
CA MET A 240 11.92 -15.98 9.34
C MET A 240 10.40 -16.09 9.50
N LEU A 241 9.77 -17.14 8.95
CA LEU A 241 8.33 -17.39 9.12
C LEU A 241 7.98 -17.49 10.60
N TYR A 242 8.65 -18.37 11.35
CA TYR A 242 8.33 -18.60 12.75
C TYR A 242 8.69 -17.43 13.65
N ARG A 243 9.78 -16.70 13.36
CA ARG A 243 10.13 -15.47 14.08
C ARG A 243 9.11 -14.35 13.85
N ASN A 244 8.57 -14.21 12.63
CA ASN A 244 7.53 -13.22 12.35
C ASN A 244 6.24 -13.54 13.11
N ILE A 245 5.81 -14.81 13.11
CA ILE A 245 4.63 -15.23 13.89
C ILE A 245 4.87 -14.96 15.39
N ALA A 246 6.04 -15.32 15.90
CA ALA A 246 6.41 -15.07 17.29
C ALA A 246 6.35 -13.57 17.68
N ALA A 247 6.86 -12.70 16.81
CA ALA A 247 6.84 -11.26 17.02
C ALA A 247 5.41 -10.70 16.96
N GLU A 248 4.59 -11.11 16.00
CA GLU A 248 3.18 -10.66 15.93
C GLU A 248 2.36 -11.13 17.14
N VAL A 249 2.55 -12.37 17.59
CA VAL A 249 1.91 -12.88 18.81
C VAL A 249 2.36 -12.10 20.04
N ALA A 250 3.66 -11.84 20.18
CA ALA A 250 4.19 -11.04 21.28
C ALA A 250 3.63 -9.61 21.29
N ALA A 251 3.54 -8.98 20.12
CA ALA A 251 2.92 -7.67 19.97
C ALA A 251 1.44 -7.71 20.40
N LEU A 252 0.65 -8.65 19.90
CA LEU A 252 -0.77 -8.77 20.27
C LEU A 252 -0.98 -9.04 21.77
N LEU A 253 -0.10 -9.82 22.41
CA LEU A 253 -0.15 -10.08 23.85
C LEU A 253 0.26 -8.87 24.71
N THR A 254 1.03 -7.94 24.17
CA THR A 254 1.59 -6.77 24.90
C THR A 254 0.88 -5.45 24.55
N TRP A 255 0.02 -5.47 23.54
CA TRP A 255 -0.57 -4.26 22.99
C TRP A 255 -1.72 -3.78 23.89
N GLU A 256 -1.41 -2.77 24.71
CA GLU A 256 -2.35 -2.11 25.64
C GLU A 256 -3.56 -1.46 24.94
N GLU A 257 -3.40 -1.05 23.69
CA GLU A 257 -4.42 -0.31 22.93
C GLU A 257 -5.43 -1.21 22.22
N VAL A 258 -5.16 -2.51 22.05
CA VAL A 258 -6.17 -3.51 21.59
C VAL A 258 -7.50 -3.34 22.33
N PHE A 259 -7.40 -3.00 23.62
CA PHE A 259 -8.50 -2.98 24.56
C PHE A 259 -8.86 -1.57 25.04
N ARG A 260 -8.32 -0.50 24.40
CA ARG A 260 -8.80 0.87 24.67
C ARG A 260 -10.13 1.09 23.94
N VAL A 261 -11.13 1.41 24.75
CA VAL A 261 -12.57 1.38 24.42
C VAL A 261 -13.01 2.47 23.44
N GLU A 262 -12.24 3.55 23.28
CA GLU A 262 -12.64 4.68 22.43
C GLU A 262 -12.79 4.27 20.96
N ASP A 263 -11.97 3.33 20.47
CA ASP A 263 -12.04 2.82 19.08
C ASP A 263 -13.12 1.74 18.88
N PHE A 264 -13.55 1.04 19.94
CA PHE A 264 -14.61 0.01 19.88
C PHE A 264 -16.02 0.59 20.02
N ILE A 265 -16.16 1.71 20.76
CA ILE A 265 -17.44 2.45 20.86
C ILE A 265 -17.67 3.28 19.60
N ASP A 266 -16.63 3.86 19.02
CA ASP A 266 -16.76 4.55 17.73
C ASP A 266 -17.12 3.55 16.62
N PHE A 267 -16.84 2.25 16.75
CA PHE A 267 -17.25 1.19 15.81
C PHE A 267 -18.77 1.12 15.59
N ARG A 268 -19.61 1.30 16.64
CA ARG A 268 -21.08 1.33 16.52
C ARG A 268 -21.62 2.60 15.86
N ASN A 269 -20.80 3.67 15.80
CA ASN A 269 -21.15 4.96 15.21
C ASN A 269 -20.35 5.26 13.93
N TYR A 270 -19.37 4.42 13.59
CA TYR A 270 -18.55 4.50 12.39
C TYR A 270 -19.41 4.01 11.23
N ARG A 271 -20.23 4.92 10.70
CA ARG A 271 -20.52 4.86 9.27
C ARG A 271 -19.18 4.82 8.57
N SER A 272 -18.82 3.65 8.08
CA SER A 272 -17.77 3.45 7.09
C SER A 272 -17.58 4.73 6.26
N PRO A 273 -16.42 5.41 6.34
CA PRO A 273 -16.12 6.51 5.42
C PRO A 273 -15.97 5.98 3.99
N PHE A 274 -16.04 4.66 3.79
CA PHE A 274 -16.10 4.00 2.48
C PHE A 274 -17.49 4.14 1.84
N GLY A 275 -17.95 5.39 1.70
CA GLY A 275 -18.84 5.75 0.63
C GLY A 275 -18.09 5.57 -0.69
N LYS A 276 -18.47 4.53 -1.45
CA LYS A 276 -18.04 4.21 -2.82
C LYS A 276 -16.51 4.18 -3.05
N HIS A 277 -16.02 2.98 -3.36
CA HIS A 277 -14.76 2.73 -4.05
C HIS A 277 -14.40 3.89 -4.99
N ASP A 278 -13.26 4.55 -4.77
CA ASP A 278 -12.29 4.80 -5.86
C ASP A 278 -10.99 5.52 -5.44
N ASP A 279 -10.89 6.20 -4.29
CA ASP A 279 -9.65 6.92 -3.95
C ASP A 279 -9.13 6.63 -2.55
N VAL A 280 -8.17 5.70 -2.44
CA VAL A 280 -7.27 5.60 -1.27
C VAL A 280 -5.83 5.80 -1.73
N HIS A 281 -5.30 6.98 -1.45
CA HIS A 281 -3.87 7.24 -1.50
C HIS A 281 -3.20 6.55 -0.31
N TYR A 282 -2.43 5.49 -0.58
CA TYR A 282 -1.56 4.85 0.40
C TYR A 282 -0.43 5.81 0.79
N HIS A 283 -0.45 6.31 2.02
CA HIS A 283 0.75 6.84 2.65
C HIS A 283 1.70 5.68 2.90
N ARG A 284 2.73 5.58 2.06
CA ARG A 284 4.00 4.90 2.38
C ARG A 284 4.60 5.68 3.54
N ASP A 285 4.82 5.03 4.67
CA ASP A 285 6.13 4.94 5.34
C ASP A 285 5.98 4.25 6.70
N SER A 286 5.73 2.93 6.66
CA SER A 286 6.25 1.93 7.60
C SER A 286 5.95 0.54 7.00
N PRO A 287 6.97 -0.28 6.67
CA PRO A 287 6.74 -1.58 6.06
C PRO A 287 6.19 -2.65 7.02
N TRP A 288 6.10 -2.34 8.32
CA TRP A 288 5.56 -3.24 9.35
C TRP A 288 4.52 -2.61 10.29
N VAL A 289 4.36 -1.28 10.28
CA VAL A 289 3.40 -0.59 11.16
C VAL A 289 2.68 0.53 10.39
N ASN A 290 1.75 0.19 9.49
CA ASN A 290 0.79 1.19 9.03
C ASN A 290 -0.29 1.35 10.10
N HIS A 291 -0.19 2.44 10.87
CA HIS A 291 -1.07 2.94 11.93
C HIS A 291 -1.53 1.94 13.03
N PRO A 292 -1.04 2.10 14.29
CA PRO A 292 -1.41 1.26 15.43
C PRO A 292 -2.92 1.16 15.71
N GLY A 293 -3.73 2.18 15.42
CA GLY A 293 -5.14 2.23 15.83
C GLY A 293 -6.11 1.21 15.19
N TYR A 294 -5.66 0.31 14.30
CA TYR A 294 -6.59 -0.56 13.54
C TYR A 294 -6.24 -2.07 13.54
N TYR A 295 -5.26 -2.54 14.32
CA TYR A 295 -4.79 -3.94 14.18
C TYR A 295 -5.78 -4.99 14.67
N PHE A 296 -6.44 -4.77 15.81
CA PHE A 296 -7.41 -5.75 16.32
C PHE A 296 -8.67 -5.82 15.45
N PRO A 297 -9.27 -4.68 15.03
CA PRO A 297 -10.35 -4.72 14.04
C PRO A 297 -9.93 -5.35 12.72
N ARG A 298 -8.68 -5.24 12.25
CA ARG A 298 -8.30 -5.83 10.96
C ARG A 298 -8.23 -7.36 10.99
N TYR A 299 -7.80 -7.94 12.11
CA TYR A 299 -7.75 -9.39 12.30
C TYR A 299 -9.07 -9.97 12.79
N PHE A 300 -9.88 -9.18 13.49
CA PHE A 300 -11.11 -9.62 14.16
C PHE A 300 -12.36 -8.83 13.76
N SER A 301 -12.33 -8.05 12.67
CA SER A 301 -13.48 -7.24 12.23
C SER A 301 -14.70 -8.13 12.08
N PHE A 302 -15.69 -7.85 12.91
CA PHE A 302 -17.04 -8.29 12.70
C PHE A 302 -17.61 -7.38 11.61
N GLN A 303 -17.96 -7.94 10.45
CA GLN A 303 -18.71 -7.17 9.47
C GLN A 303 -20.07 -6.86 10.08
N GLU A 304 -20.33 -5.59 10.38
CA GLU A 304 -21.68 -5.13 10.67
C GLU A 304 -22.50 -5.27 9.38
N PHE A 305 -23.28 -6.35 9.27
CA PHE A 305 -24.31 -6.44 8.26
C PHE A 305 -25.51 -5.63 8.75
N GLU A 306 -25.69 -4.46 8.15
CA GLU A 306 -26.73 -3.48 8.54
C GLU A 306 -28.16 -4.06 8.54
N ASP A 307 -28.44 -5.21 7.90
CA ASP A 307 -29.81 -5.69 7.69
C ASP A 307 -30.05 -7.21 7.88
N LEU A 308 -29.18 -7.97 8.56
CA LEU A 308 -29.41 -9.41 8.79
C LEU A 308 -29.38 -9.79 10.27
N TYR A 309 -30.58 -9.81 10.84
CA TYR A 309 -30.90 -10.50 12.08
C TYR A 309 -30.54 -12.01 11.99
N PHE A 310 -29.84 -12.52 13.01
CA PHE A 310 -29.69 -13.93 13.39
C PHE A 310 -28.92 -14.89 12.46
N PHE A 311 -27.65 -14.63 12.16
CA PHE A 311 -26.73 -15.71 11.81
C PHE A 311 -25.58 -15.81 12.82
N PRO A 312 -25.28 -17.00 13.37
CA PRO A 312 -24.08 -17.21 14.17
C PRO A 312 -22.87 -16.90 13.29
N TYR A 313 -22.06 -15.94 13.72
CA TYR A 313 -20.82 -15.62 13.02
C TYR A 313 -19.82 -16.72 13.35
N THR A 314 -19.41 -17.49 12.34
CA THR A 314 -18.33 -18.45 12.49
C THR A 314 -17.05 -17.84 11.94
N LYS A 315 -16.02 -17.74 12.79
CA LYS A 315 -14.69 -17.30 12.36
C LYS A 315 -13.66 -18.34 12.74
N ALA A 316 -12.97 -18.88 11.74
CA ALA A 316 -11.77 -19.67 11.97
C ALA A 316 -10.59 -18.72 12.18
N LEU A 317 -9.87 -18.87 13.30
CA LEU A 317 -8.55 -18.26 13.46
C LEU A 317 -7.49 -19.23 12.97
N SER A 318 -6.57 -18.72 12.17
CA SER A 318 -5.48 -19.49 11.58
C SER A 318 -4.16 -18.70 11.65
N LEU A 319 -3.05 -19.42 11.68
CA LEU A 319 -1.73 -18.81 11.51
C LEU A 319 -1.58 -18.10 10.16
N MET A 320 -2.39 -18.49 9.16
CA MET A 320 -2.44 -17.88 7.83
C MET A 320 -2.96 -16.44 7.83
N ASP A 321 -3.57 -16.02 8.94
CA ASP A 321 -4.06 -14.67 9.12
C ASP A 321 -2.94 -13.70 9.50
N PHE A 322 -1.85 -14.17 10.13
CA PHE A 322 -0.69 -13.31 10.45
C PHE A 322 -0.04 -12.72 9.20
N THR A 323 0.43 -11.49 9.31
CA THR A 323 0.99 -10.76 8.18
C THR A 323 2.29 -11.42 7.71
N GLY A 324 2.48 -11.49 6.39
CA GLY A 324 3.69 -12.06 5.80
C GLY A 324 3.80 -13.59 5.80
N VAL A 325 2.96 -14.33 6.56
CA VAL A 325 2.94 -15.82 6.54
C VAL A 325 2.69 -16.33 5.12
N ARG A 326 1.68 -15.79 4.43
CA ARG A 326 1.36 -16.17 3.05
C ARG A 326 2.54 -15.93 2.09
N LEU A 327 3.27 -14.83 2.29
CA LEU A 327 4.46 -14.53 1.48
C LEU A 327 5.57 -15.54 1.75
N ALA A 328 5.85 -15.85 3.03
CA ALA A 328 6.87 -16.83 3.39
C ALA A 328 6.54 -18.23 2.86
N LEU A 329 5.29 -18.69 2.96
CA LEU A 329 4.86 -19.96 2.39
C LEU A 329 4.96 -19.99 0.86
N TRP A 330 4.62 -18.88 0.19
CA TRP A 330 4.83 -18.76 -1.25
C TRP A 330 6.32 -18.86 -1.60
N VAL A 331 7.20 -18.18 -0.85
CA VAL A 331 8.66 -18.25 -1.03
C VAL A 331 9.17 -19.68 -0.83
N MET A 332 8.75 -20.35 0.24
CA MET A 332 9.05 -21.76 0.51
C MET A 332 8.67 -22.64 -0.67
N GLY A 333 7.50 -22.40 -1.28
CA GLY A 333 7.07 -23.11 -2.47
C GLY A 333 8.01 -22.86 -3.66
N GLN A 334 8.45 -21.61 -3.86
CA GLN A 334 9.40 -21.26 -4.92
C GLN A 334 10.78 -21.90 -4.74
N VAL A 335 11.22 -22.11 -3.49
CA VAL A 335 12.50 -22.77 -3.18
C VAL A 335 12.39 -24.27 -2.90
N GLY A 336 11.21 -24.88 -3.11
CA GLY A 336 11.02 -26.33 -3.02
C GLY A 336 10.96 -26.90 -1.60
N MET A 337 10.56 -26.10 -0.62
CA MET A 337 10.46 -26.52 0.80
C MET A 337 9.10 -27.18 1.11
N THR A 338 8.70 -28.18 0.32
CA THR A 338 7.40 -28.84 0.47
C THR A 338 7.20 -29.42 1.88
N ASP A 339 8.21 -30.08 2.44
CA ASP A 339 8.11 -30.67 3.78
C ASP A 339 7.91 -29.61 4.87
N ALA A 340 8.53 -28.44 4.75
CA ALA A 340 8.34 -27.33 5.70
C ALA A 340 6.92 -26.77 5.61
N ILE A 341 6.38 -26.64 4.39
CA ILE A 341 4.99 -26.21 4.17
C ILE A 341 4.02 -27.24 4.78
N LEU A 342 4.26 -28.54 4.60
CA LEU A 342 3.42 -29.59 5.17
C LEU A 342 3.46 -29.54 6.72
N ARG A 343 4.65 -29.45 7.32
CA ARG A 343 4.79 -29.26 8.78
C ARG A 343 4.08 -28.00 9.27
N PHE A 344 4.21 -26.89 8.55
CA PHE A 344 3.47 -25.66 8.88
C PHE A 344 1.96 -25.90 8.82
N SER A 345 1.46 -26.56 7.77
CA SER A 345 0.04 -26.86 7.62
C SER A 345 -0.49 -27.78 8.72
N GLU A 346 0.32 -28.71 9.22
CA GLU A 346 -0.02 -29.55 10.37
C GLU A 346 -0.14 -28.72 11.66
N ILE A 347 0.81 -27.83 11.91
CA ILE A 347 0.78 -26.91 13.06
C ILE A 347 -0.40 -25.94 12.97
N ASP A 348 -0.62 -25.34 11.80
CA ASP A 348 -1.76 -24.45 11.57
C ASP A 348 -3.08 -25.19 11.78
N LYS A 349 -3.19 -26.44 11.33
CA LYS A 349 -4.39 -27.26 11.59
C LYS A 349 -4.57 -27.61 13.06
N GLU A 350 -3.50 -27.89 13.81
CA GLU A 350 -3.55 -28.14 15.26
C GLU A 350 -4.01 -26.89 16.03
N LEU A 351 -3.58 -25.72 15.57
CA LEU A 351 -3.88 -24.44 16.22
C LEU A 351 -5.13 -23.76 15.66
N SER A 352 -5.68 -24.22 14.54
CA SER A 352 -6.86 -23.61 13.95
C SER A 352 -8.07 -23.84 14.85
N GLU A 353 -8.68 -22.75 15.30
CA GLU A 353 -9.87 -22.80 16.14
C GLU A 353 -11.02 -22.11 15.41
N VAL A 354 -12.14 -22.81 15.28
CA VAL A 354 -13.38 -22.23 14.76
C VAL A 354 -14.18 -21.72 15.94
N PHE A 355 -14.38 -20.42 15.98
CA PHE A 355 -15.24 -19.79 16.97
C PHE A 355 -16.62 -19.58 16.36
N GLU A 356 -17.63 -20.21 16.97
CA GLU A 356 -19.03 -19.92 16.67
C GLU A 356 -19.53 -18.91 17.70
N PHE A 357 -19.93 -17.73 17.25
CA PHE A 357 -20.42 -16.67 18.13
C PHE A 357 -21.94 -16.61 18.07
N GLU A 358 -22.59 -16.84 19.21
CA GLU A 358 -23.94 -16.37 19.47
C GLU A 358 -23.86 -14.91 19.96
N TYR A 359 -24.86 -14.08 19.63
CA TYR A 359 -24.87 -12.65 19.96
C TYR A 359 -24.70 -12.35 21.46
N GLU A 360 -25.04 -13.30 22.34
CA GLU A 360 -24.86 -13.18 23.79
C GLU A 360 -23.44 -13.58 24.28
N ALA A 361 -22.61 -14.17 23.43
CA ALA A 361 -21.26 -14.64 23.75
C ALA A 361 -20.16 -13.59 23.53
N GLU A 362 -20.51 -12.36 23.15
CA GLU A 362 -19.58 -11.25 22.85
C GLU A 362 -18.56 -10.99 23.98
N LEU A 363 -18.93 -11.26 25.23
CA LEU A 363 -18.08 -11.04 26.41
C LEU A 363 -16.91 -12.04 26.51
N ASN A 364 -17.02 -13.22 25.90
CA ASN A 364 -15.98 -14.27 26.00
C ASN A 364 -14.98 -14.24 24.85
N VAL A 365 -15.31 -13.56 23.75
CA VAL A 365 -14.50 -13.53 22.52
C VAL A 365 -13.07 -13.03 22.76
N PRO A 366 -12.85 -11.95 23.54
CA PRO A 366 -11.49 -11.51 23.85
C PRO A 366 -10.67 -12.58 24.58
N GLN A 367 -11.27 -13.26 25.58
CA GLN A 367 -10.58 -14.30 26.35
C GLN A 367 -10.23 -15.49 25.46
N MET A 368 -11.15 -15.90 24.59
CA MET A 368 -10.93 -17.00 23.63
C MET A 368 -9.79 -16.68 22.66
N ILE A 369 -9.75 -15.46 22.10
CA ILE A 369 -8.65 -15.00 21.23
C ILE A 369 -7.32 -15.01 22.00
N PHE A 370 -7.32 -14.54 23.24
CA PHE A 370 -6.12 -14.50 24.08
C PHE A 370 -5.61 -15.90 24.43
N ASP A 371 -6.49 -16.81 24.82
CA ASP A 371 -6.15 -18.21 25.07
C ASP A 371 -5.57 -18.86 23.81
N TRP A 372 -6.15 -18.57 22.65
CA TRP A 372 -5.60 -18.98 21.36
C TRP A 372 -4.21 -18.41 21.11
N LEU A 373 -3.98 -17.11 21.34
CA LEU A 373 -2.65 -16.49 21.21
C LEU A 373 -1.62 -17.13 22.15
N LEU A 374 -1.99 -17.51 23.38
CA LEU A 374 -1.12 -18.23 24.30
C LEU A 374 -0.79 -19.65 23.79
N LYS A 375 -1.77 -20.37 23.22
CA LYS A 375 -1.53 -21.67 22.57
C LYS A 375 -0.56 -21.53 21.40
N VAL A 376 -0.75 -20.53 20.55
CA VAL A 376 0.18 -20.22 19.44
C VAL A 376 1.57 -19.88 20.00
N TYR A 377 1.65 -19.06 21.04
CA TYR A 377 2.92 -18.72 21.68
C TYR A 377 3.66 -19.98 22.13
N ASP A 378 3.00 -20.89 22.84
CA ASP A 378 3.63 -22.11 23.33
C ASP A 378 4.04 -23.04 22.19
N ALA A 379 3.22 -23.19 21.16
CA ALA A 379 3.54 -24.02 20.01
C ALA A 379 4.73 -23.47 19.21
N ILE A 380 4.77 -22.17 18.94
CA ILE A 380 5.81 -21.56 18.10
C ILE A 380 7.07 -21.26 18.92
N ASN A 381 6.96 -20.53 20.03
CA ASN A 381 8.13 -20.09 20.77
C ASN A 381 8.76 -21.24 21.56
N VAL A 382 7.96 -22.05 22.25
CA VAL A 382 8.51 -23.11 23.11
C VAL A 382 8.84 -24.36 22.31
N LYS A 383 7.87 -24.92 21.56
CA LYS A 383 8.12 -26.18 20.86
C LYS A 383 8.99 -26.00 19.61
N ARG A 384 8.77 -24.96 18.80
CA ARG A 384 9.51 -24.78 17.53
C ARG A 384 10.83 -24.03 17.69
N LEU A 385 10.84 -22.90 18.39
CA LEU A 385 12.03 -22.06 18.58
C LEU A 385 12.87 -22.43 19.81
N GLY A 386 12.38 -23.32 20.68
CA GLY A 386 13.10 -23.78 21.87
C GLY A 386 13.21 -22.73 22.98
N TRP A 387 12.35 -21.71 22.97
CA TRP A 387 12.34 -20.68 24.01
C TRP A 387 11.72 -21.19 25.30
N LYS A 388 12.03 -20.52 26.41
CA LYS A 388 11.41 -20.86 27.69
C LYS A 388 9.93 -20.45 27.68
N PRO A 389 9.03 -21.30 28.23
CA PRO A 389 7.64 -20.92 28.40
C PRO A 389 7.53 -19.64 29.24
N LEU A 390 6.47 -18.87 29.03
CA LEU A 390 6.10 -17.79 29.94
C LEU A 390 5.94 -18.37 31.35
N SER A 391 6.50 -17.68 32.34
CA SER A 391 6.35 -18.10 33.73
C SER A 391 4.88 -18.00 34.12
N GLU A 392 4.45 -18.87 35.05
CA GLU A 392 3.07 -18.89 35.54
C GLU A 392 2.64 -17.51 36.07
N ARG A 393 3.53 -16.84 36.81
CA ARG A 393 3.33 -15.45 37.27
C ARG A 393 3.02 -14.51 36.11
N TYR A 394 3.73 -14.65 35.00
CA TYR A 394 3.56 -13.77 33.85
C TYR A 394 2.30 -14.05 33.05
N ARG A 395 1.92 -15.33 32.92
CA ARG A 395 0.62 -15.71 32.35
C ARG A 395 -0.51 -15.10 33.17
N ARG A 396 -0.45 -15.22 34.50
CA ARG A 396 -1.43 -14.59 35.41
C ARG A 396 -1.47 -13.07 35.27
N LEU A 397 -0.32 -12.41 35.14
CA LEU A 397 -0.26 -10.96 34.92
C LEU A 397 -0.94 -10.54 33.62
N LEU A 398 -0.70 -11.27 32.52
CA LEU A 398 -1.35 -10.98 31.24
C LEU A 398 -2.87 -11.22 31.32
N THR A 399 -3.30 -12.33 31.92
CA THR A 399 -4.72 -12.62 32.15
C THR A 399 -5.38 -11.56 33.03
N TYR A 400 -4.73 -11.17 34.13
CA TYR A 400 -5.21 -10.10 35.01
C TYR A 400 -5.34 -8.76 34.29
N TYR A 401 -4.34 -8.39 33.48
CA TYR A 401 -4.36 -7.17 32.70
C TYR A 401 -5.55 -7.16 31.74
N GLN A 402 -5.77 -8.27 31.02
CA GLN A 402 -6.88 -8.41 30.08
C GLN A 402 -8.24 -8.34 30.78
N VAL A 403 -8.43 -9.09 31.87
CA VAL A 403 -9.65 -9.08 32.68
C VAL A 403 -9.92 -7.66 33.20
N SER A 404 -8.89 -6.96 33.67
CA SER A 404 -9.01 -5.57 34.12
C SER A 404 -9.42 -4.60 33.00
N CYS A 405 -8.92 -4.79 31.78
CA CYS A 405 -9.36 -4.03 30.61
C CYS A 405 -10.84 -4.32 30.26
N MET A 406 -11.27 -5.58 30.33
CA MET A 406 -12.68 -5.96 30.11
C MET A 406 -13.62 -5.41 31.18
N PHE A 407 -13.21 -5.34 32.45
CA PHE A 407 -14.03 -4.73 33.51
C PHE A 407 -14.19 -3.22 33.32
N ARG A 408 -13.12 -2.49 33.00
CA ARG A 408 -13.23 -1.05 32.67
C ARG A 408 -14.15 -0.80 31.49
N GLN A 409 -14.18 -1.71 30.51
CA GLN A 409 -15.10 -1.63 29.38
C GLN A 409 -16.57 -1.67 29.84
N ARG A 410 -16.95 -2.59 30.75
CA ARG A 410 -18.31 -2.68 31.29
C ARG A 410 -18.74 -1.43 32.05
N GLU A 411 -17.82 -0.79 32.75
CA GLU A 411 -18.07 0.47 33.46
C GLU A 411 -18.29 1.65 32.49
N ILE A 412 -17.45 1.75 31.44
CA ILE A 412 -17.52 2.83 30.44
C ILE A 412 -18.76 2.71 29.55
N THR A 413 -19.14 1.49 29.13
CA THR A 413 -20.31 1.29 28.25
C THR A 413 -21.66 1.52 28.95
N GLY A 414 -21.66 1.88 30.24
CA GLY A 414 -22.89 2.24 30.95
C GLY A 414 -23.88 1.08 31.08
N THR A 415 -23.42 -0.15 30.88
CA THR A 415 -24.12 -1.38 31.29
C THR A 415 -24.16 -1.43 32.82
N LYS A 416 -24.86 -0.47 33.43
CA LYS A 416 -25.46 -0.69 34.74
C LYS A 416 -26.24 -1.98 34.60
N GLN A 417 -26.03 -2.90 35.54
CA GLN A 417 -26.94 -4.02 35.76
C GLN A 417 -28.36 -3.51 35.52
N VAL A 418 -28.99 -3.99 34.46
CA VAL A 418 -30.43 -3.89 34.34
C VAL A 418 -30.92 -4.60 35.58
N ASN A 419 -31.46 -3.85 36.55
CA ASN A 419 -32.09 -4.45 37.70
C ASN A 419 -33.03 -5.54 37.15
N PRO A 420 -32.89 -6.81 37.57
CA PRO A 420 -33.81 -7.82 37.12
C PRO A 420 -35.22 -7.30 37.41
N PRO A 421 -36.16 -7.41 36.46
CA PRO A 421 -37.54 -7.08 36.76
C PRO A 421 -37.94 -7.90 37.99
N ASP A 422 -38.40 -7.20 39.03
CA ASP A 422 -39.03 -7.82 40.20
C ASP A 422 -40.23 -8.62 39.70
N ASP A 423 -40.02 -9.88 39.33
CA ASP A 423 -40.98 -10.96 39.55
C ASP A 423 -40.43 -12.33 39.16
N SER A 424 -40.33 -13.18 40.18
CA SER A 424 -40.43 -14.65 40.21
C SER A 424 -40.12 -15.43 38.92
N GLY A 425 -38.87 -15.82 38.76
CA GLY A 425 -38.48 -16.96 37.93
C GLY A 425 -37.01 -17.28 38.14
N ASP A 426 -36.69 -18.53 38.47
CA ASP A 426 -35.32 -19.02 38.68
C ASP A 426 -34.47 -18.81 37.42
N VAL A 427 -33.80 -17.66 37.31
CA VAL A 427 -32.75 -17.42 36.33
C VAL A 427 -31.48 -18.10 36.85
N PRO A 428 -30.78 -18.93 36.05
CA PRO A 428 -29.54 -19.55 36.49
C PRO A 428 -28.52 -18.47 36.86
N ASN A 429 -27.99 -18.53 38.08
CA ASN A 429 -27.04 -17.56 38.61
C ASN A 429 -25.66 -17.75 37.96
N PHE A 430 -25.49 -17.24 36.73
CA PHE A 430 -24.27 -17.35 35.93
C PHE A 430 -23.08 -16.57 36.52
N SER A 431 -23.29 -15.63 37.45
CA SER A 431 -22.19 -14.85 38.04
C SER A 431 -21.34 -15.62 39.05
N SER A 432 -21.83 -16.76 39.55
CA SER A 432 -21.14 -17.51 40.61
C SER A 432 -19.97 -18.37 40.13
N LYS A 433 -19.94 -18.79 38.86
CA LYS A 433 -18.88 -19.70 38.34
C LYS A 433 -17.66 -19.00 37.77
N ILE A 434 -17.77 -17.73 37.42
CA ILE A 434 -16.66 -16.94 36.87
C ILE A 434 -15.88 -16.23 38.01
N ASN A 435 -16.53 -15.94 39.13
CA ASN A 435 -15.94 -15.18 40.23
C ASN A 435 -14.84 -15.89 41.05
N GLU A 436 -14.84 -17.22 41.20
CA GLU A 436 -13.86 -17.87 42.09
C GLU A 436 -12.44 -17.92 41.50
N GLN A 437 -12.29 -18.24 40.21
CA GLN A 437 -10.98 -18.21 39.54
C GLN A 437 -10.46 -16.78 39.32
N GLU A 438 -11.35 -15.82 39.10
CA GLU A 438 -10.99 -14.42 38.90
C GLU A 438 -10.62 -13.72 40.21
N ALA A 439 -11.32 -14.02 41.31
CA ALA A 439 -11.00 -13.48 42.63
C ALA A 439 -9.61 -13.89 43.11
N ASP A 440 -9.22 -15.16 42.91
CA ASP A 440 -7.89 -15.65 43.28
C ASP A 440 -6.75 -14.93 42.51
N ILE A 441 -6.98 -14.56 41.24
CA ILE A 441 -6.01 -13.81 40.44
C ILE A 441 -5.97 -12.33 40.86
N MET A 442 -7.12 -11.73 41.20
CA MET A 442 -7.17 -10.33 41.65
C MET A 442 -6.52 -10.12 43.03
N VAL A 443 -6.61 -11.10 43.94
CA VAL A 443 -5.96 -11.02 45.27
C VAL A 443 -4.44 -10.95 45.17
N ASP A 444 -3.82 -11.62 44.18
CA ASP A 444 -2.36 -11.61 43.98
C ASP A 444 -1.82 -10.25 43.47
N PHE A 445 -2.65 -9.41 42.85
CA PHE A 445 -2.24 -8.17 42.16
C PHE A 445 -3.04 -6.91 42.56
N GLU A 446 -3.90 -7.00 43.58
CA GLU A 446 -4.83 -5.95 44.04
C GLU A 446 -4.14 -4.62 44.44
N HIS A 447 -2.81 -4.63 44.59
CA HIS A 447 -2.01 -3.47 44.99
C HIS A 447 -1.00 -2.98 43.93
N ASP A 448 -0.95 -3.63 42.76
CA ASP A 448 -0.01 -3.25 41.70
C ASP A 448 -0.64 -2.23 40.75
N ASP A 449 0.11 -1.15 40.45
CA ASP A 449 -0.27 -0.14 39.46
C ASP A 449 -0.29 -0.78 38.06
N PRO A 450 -1.43 -0.78 37.33
CA PRO A 450 -1.53 -1.34 35.98
C PRO A 450 -0.48 -0.81 34.99
N LYS A 451 -0.02 0.44 35.15
CA LYS A 451 1.07 0.99 34.34
C LYS A 451 2.41 0.30 34.61
N LYS A 452 2.72 0.03 35.89
CA LYS A 452 3.93 -0.71 36.28
C LYS A 452 3.89 -2.15 35.81
N VAL A 453 2.72 -2.79 35.86
CA VAL A 453 2.52 -4.16 35.34
C VAL A 453 2.79 -4.20 33.83
N SER A 454 2.24 -3.24 33.08
CA SER A 454 2.50 -3.11 31.65
C SER A 454 3.97 -2.83 31.30
N GLU A 455 4.63 -1.95 32.05
CA GLU A 455 6.07 -1.70 31.90
C GLU A 455 6.92 -2.95 32.18
N GLN A 456 6.56 -3.75 33.20
CA GLN A 456 7.20 -5.04 33.47
C GLN A 456 6.96 -6.04 32.34
N ILE A 457 5.74 -6.05 31.79
CA ILE A 457 5.38 -6.89 30.64
C ILE A 457 6.25 -6.51 29.43
N ARG A 458 6.30 -5.22 29.08
CA ARG A 458 7.12 -4.71 27.97
C ARG A 458 8.60 -4.99 28.18
N SER A 459 9.16 -4.72 29.37
CA SER A 459 10.57 -4.98 29.66
C SER A 459 10.92 -6.46 29.46
N ALA A 460 10.08 -7.38 29.91
CA ALA A 460 10.31 -8.82 29.76
C ALA A 460 10.24 -9.31 28.30
N PHE A 461 9.39 -8.68 27.46
CA PHE A 461 9.39 -8.93 26.02
C PHE A 461 10.58 -8.25 25.36
N SER A 462 10.81 -6.96 25.57
CA SER A 462 11.95 -6.23 24.99
C SER A 462 13.29 -6.90 25.29
N GLU A 463 13.55 -7.35 26.52
CA GLU A 463 14.78 -8.10 26.84
C GLU A 463 14.93 -9.41 26.06
N ARG A 464 13.81 -10.08 25.72
CA ARG A 464 13.81 -11.31 24.90
C ARG A 464 13.97 -11.04 23.41
N PHE A 465 13.52 -9.87 22.95
CA PHE A 465 13.55 -9.48 21.54
C PHE A 465 14.70 -8.51 21.19
N ALA A 466 15.46 -7.99 22.17
CA ALA A 466 16.56 -7.02 22.02
C ALA A 466 17.79 -7.52 21.23
N GLY A 467 17.79 -8.79 20.78
CA GLY A 467 18.76 -9.28 19.79
C GLY A 467 18.38 -8.97 18.33
N GLN A 468 17.19 -8.42 18.10
CA GLN A 468 16.76 -7.81 16.84
C GLN A 468 17.09 -6.32 16.93
N SER A 469 17.75 -5.75 15.92
CA SER A 469 18.31 -4.40 16.02
C SER A 469 17.23 -3.38 16.41
N GLU A 470 17.56 -2.43 17.31
CA GLU A 470 16.69 -1.32 17.73
C GLU A 470 16.05 -0.55 16.54
N ASN A 471 16.63 -0.65 15.34
CA ASN A 471 16.07 -0.10 14.10
C ASN A 471 14.73 -0.73 13.64
N ASP A 472 14.29 -1.85 14.23
CA ASP A 472 13.01 -2.48 13.88
C ASP A 472 11.83 -1.99 14.74
N PHE A 473 12.08 -1.20 15.81
CA PHE A 473 11.04 -0.69 16.71
C PHE A 473 10.92 0.84 16.76
N ASP A 474 11.95 1.59 16.36
CA ASP A 474 11.91 3.05 16.22
C ASP A 474 12.00 3.48 14.74
N VAL A 475 10.90 3.31 13.99
CA VAL A 475 10.59 4.06 12.74
C VAL A 475 9.09 4.32 12.64
#